data_AF-A0A9X9LQI5-F1
#
_entry.id   AF-A0A9X9LQI5-F1
#
_cell.length_a   1.000
_cell.length_b   1.000
_cell.length_c   1.000
_cell.angle_alpha   90.00
_cell.angle_beta   90.00
_cell.angle_gamma   90.00
#
_symmetry.space_group_name_H-M   'P 1'
#
loop_
_entity.id
_entity.type
_entity.pdbx_description
1 polymer ?
#
loop_
_entity_poly.entity_id
_entity_poly.type
_entity_poly.pdbx_seq_one_letter_code
_entity_poly.pdbx_strand_id
1 'polypeptide(L)'
;QAQKSWIERAFYKRECVHIIPSTKDPHRCCCGRLIGQHVGLTPSISVLQNEKNESRLSRNDIQSEKWSISKHTQLSPTDAFGTIEFQGGGHSNKAMYVRVSFDTKPDLLLHLMTKEWQLELPKLLISVHGGLQNFELQPKLKQVFGKGLIKAAMTTGAWIFTGGVNTGVIRHVGDALKDHASKSRGKICTIGIAPWGIVENQEDLIGRDVVRPYQTMSNPMSKLTVLNSMHSHFILADNGTTGKYGAEVKLRRQLEKHISLQKINTRCLPFFSLDSRLFYSFWGSCQLDPIGIGQGVPVVALIVEGGPNVISIVLEYLRDTPPVPVVVCDGSGRASDILAFGHKYSEEGGLINESLRDQLLVTIQKTFTYTRTQAQHLFIILMECMKKKELITVFRMGSEGHQDIDLAILTALLKGANASAPDQLSLALAWNRVDIARSQIFIYGQQWPVGSLEQAMLDALVLDRVDFVKLLIENGVSMHRFLTISRLEELYNTVGPS
;
A
#
# COMPACT_ATOMS: atom_id res chain seq x y z
N GLN A 1 23.12 -17.92 -11.96
CA GLN A 1 24.02 -16.75 -12.18
C GLN A 1 23.44 -15.73 -13.18
N ALA A 2 22.65 -16.12 -14.20
CA ALA A 2 22.08 -15.19 -15.19
C ALA A 2 20.97 -14.25 -14.66
N GLN A 3 20.05 -14.71 -13.79
CA GLN A 3 18.96 -13.89 -13.23
C GLN A 3 19.44 -12.66 -12.45
N LYS A 4 20.44 -12.84 -11.58
CA LYS A 4 20.89 -11.79 -10.65
C LYS A 4 21.66 -10.63 -11.31
N SER A 5 22.12 -10.83 -12.54
CA SER A 5 22.67 -9.76 -13.39
C SER A 5 21.61 -8.80 -13.93
N TRP A 6 20.32 -9.13 -13.79
CA TRP A 6 19.22 -8.30 -14.27
C TRP A 6 18.98 -7.09 -13.37
N ILE A 7 19.05 -7.25 -12.04
CA ILE A 7 18.80 -6.17 -11.07
C ILE A 7 19.75 -5.00 -11.31
N GLU A 8 21.04 -5.26 -11.50
CA GLU A 8 22.05 -4.23 -11.77
C GLU A 8 21.81 -3.48 -13.09
N ARG A 9 21.22 -4.15 -14.09
CA ARG A 9 20.92 -3.55 -15.40
C ARG A 9 19.58 -2.82 -15.42
N ALA A 10 18.62 -3.27 -14.61
CA ALA A 10 17.26 -2.78 -14.58
C ALA A 10 17.07 -1.59 -13.63
N PHE A 11 17.80 -1.56 -12.51
CA PHE A 11 17.63 -0.57 -11.46
C PHE A 11 18.83 0.36 -11.31
N TYR A 12 18.51 1.62 -11.06
CA TYR A 12 19.46 2.70 -10.90
C TYR A 12 19.30 3.34 -9.51
N LYS A 13 20.36 3.91 -8.98
CA LYS A 13 20.37 4.79 -7.82
C LYS A 13 20.60 6.24 -8.25
N ARG A 14 20.37 7.20 -7.35
CA ARG A 14 20.61 8.62 -7.59
C ARG A 14 21.57 9.21 -6.57
N GLU A 15 22.50 10.02 -7.05
CA GLU A 15 23.45 10.73 -6.19
C GLU A 15 23.49 12.21 -6.54
N CYS A 16 23.60 13.06 -5.52
CA CYS A 16 23.67 14.50 -5.71
C CYS A 16 25.07 14.89 -6.23
N VAL A 17 25.12 15.42 -7.45
CA VAL A 17 26.36 15.79 -8.16
C VAL A 17 26.61 17.29 -8.21
N HIS A 18 25.72 18.10 -7.65
CA HIS A 18 25.89 19.55 -7.59
C HIS A 18 25.63 20.07 -6.18
N ILE A 19 26.52 20.93 -5.67
CA ILE A 19 26.46 21.45 -4.30
C ILE A 19 25.80 22.83 -4.34
N ILE A 20 24.53 22.89 -3.97
CA ILE A 20 23.83 24.15 -3.75
C ILE A 20 23.65 24.35 -2.25
N PRO A 21 24.31 25.33 -1.62
CA PRO A 21 24.15 25.59 -0.19
C PRO A 21 22.69 25.85 0.19
N SER A 22 22.26 25.27 1.31
CA SER A 22 20.94 25.47 1.86
C SER A 22 20.82 26.86 2.48
N THR A 23 19.73 27.56 2.21
CA THR A 23 19.44 28.86 2.83
C THR A 23 19.26 28.79 4.34
N LYS A 24 18.91 27.60 4.88
CA LYS A 24 18.71 27.39 6.32
C LYS A 24 20.00 27.02 7.07
N ASP A 25 20.97 26.44 6.37
CA ASP A 25 22.23 25.95 6.94
C ASP A 25 23.31 26.00 5.84
N PRO A 26 24.18 27.03 5.84
CA PRO A 26 25.22 27.18 4.82
C PRO A 26 26.21 26.02 4.74
N HIS A 27 26.34 25.20 5.79
CA HIS A 27 27.23 24.04 5.81
C HIS A 27 26.61 22.79 5.18
N ARG A 28 25.33 22.85 4.78
CA ARG A 28 24.61 21.75 4.13
C ARG A 28 24.24 22.09 2.70
N CYS A 29 24.37 21.10 1.83
CA CYS A 29 23.76 21.15 0.51
C CYS A 29 22.23 21.04 0.63
N CYS A 30 21.51 21.58 -0.36
CA CYS A 30 20.06 21.43 -0.49
C CYS A 30 19.61 19.97 -0.62
N CYS A 31 20.49 19.02 -0.95
CA CYS A 31 20.18 17.60 -0.89
C CYS A 31 20.08 17.08 0.57
N GLY A 32 20.65 17.78 1.55
CA GLY A 32 20.63 17.44 2.99
C GLY A 32 21.98 16.96 3.54
N ARG A 33 22.92 16.59 2.67
CA ARG A 33 24.30 16.21 3.05
C ARG A 33 25.11 17.43 3.45
N LEU A 34 26.11 17.22 4.31
CA LEU A 34 27.12 18.23 4.60
C LEU A 34 27.98 18.46 3.35
N ILE A 35 28.46 19.69 3.14
CA ILE A 35 29.28 20.02 1.96
C ILE A 35 30.50 19.10 1.87
N GLY A 36 31.17 18.80 2.99
CA GLY A 36 32.31 17.89 3.03
C GLY A 36 32.00 16.40 2.75
N GLN A 37 30.72 16.01 2.72
CA GLN A 37 30.30 14.64 2.37
C GLN A 37 30.13 14.44 0.86
N HIS A 38 30.26 15.51 0.06
CA HIS A 38 30.30 15.40 -1.40
C HIS A 38 31.73 15.10 -1.85
N VAL A 39 31.99 13.84 -2.23
CA VAL A 39 33.32 13.42 -2.72
C VAL A 39 33.51 13.93 -4.16
N GLY A 40 34.62 14.64 -4.41
CA GLY A 40 35.05 15.04 -5.76
C GLY A 40 34.27 16.19 -6.40
N LEU A 41 33.45 16.93 -5.64
CA LEU A 41 32.66 18.06 -6.13
C LEU A 41 33.12 19.37 -5.49
N THR A 42 33.44 20.37 -6.30
CA THR A 42 33.65 21.74 -5.82
C THR A 42 32.30 22.43 -5.61
N PRO A 43 32.10 23.18 -4.51
CA PRO A 43 30.89 23.96 -4.32
C PRO A 43 30.61 24.89 -5.50
N SER A 44 29.36 24.99 -5.93
CA SER A 44 28.94 25.99 -6.91
C SER A 44 29.14 27.36 -6.25
N ILE A 45 30.25 28.04 -6.56
CA ILE A 45 30.61 29.30 -5.91
C ILE A 45 29.57 30.36 -6.30
N SER A 46 28.68 30.66 -5.36
CA SER A 46 28.11 31.99 -5.22
C SER A 46 28.25 32.42 -3.76
N VAL A 47 29.26 33.28 -3.54
CA VAL A 47 29.48 34.12 -2.35
C VAL A 47 30.05 33.41 -1.11
N LEU A 48 31.37 33.28 -1.06
CA LEU A 48 32.19 33.37 0.16
C LEU A 48 33.64 33.69 -0.24
N GLN A 49 33.84 34.81 -0.92
CA GLN A 49 35.11 35.54 -1.02
C GLN A 49 34.85 36.79 -1.88
N ASN A 50 34.92 37.96 -1.25
CA ASN A 50 35.42 39.17 -1.87
C ASN A 50 35.68 40.18 -0.75
N GLU A 51 36.79 39.96 -0.05
CA GLU A 51 37.58 41.12 0.35
C GLU A 51 38.20 41.70 -0.92
N LYS A 52 37.91 42.98 -1.16
CA LYS A 52 38.61 43.91 -2.09
C LYS A 52 38.63 43.52 -3.57
N ASN A 53 37.66 44.06 -4.33
CA ASN A 53 37.95 44.96 -5.46
C ASN A 53 36.66 45.48 -6.10
N GLU A 54 36.51 46.79 -6.11
CA GLU A 54 35.54 47.50 -6.94
C GLU A 54 35.96 47.41 -8.41
N SER A 55 35.07 46.92 -9.29
CA SER A 55 34.85 47.47 -10.63
C SER A 55 33.71 46.77 -11.36
N ARG A 56 32.58 47.48 -11.42
CA ARG A 56 31.58 47.55 -12.50
C ARG A 56 31.54 46.39 -13.52
N LEU A 57 30.69 45.40 -13.26
CA LEU A 57 30.03 44.58 -14.29
C LEU A 57 28.55 44.38 -13.90
N SER A 58 27.71 44.25 -14.93
CA SER A 58 26.25 44.38 -14.99
C SER A 58 25.44 43.65 -13.91
N ARG A 59 24.46 44.36 -13.35
CA ARG A 59 23.63 43.98 -12.19
C ARG A 59 22.31 43.27 -12.58
N ASN A 60 22.30 42.43 -13.61
CA ASN A 60 21.14 41.63 -14.03
C ASN A 60 21.58 40.17 -14.27
N ASP A 61 20.83 39.20 -13.71
CA ASP A 61 20.97 37.73 -13.80
C ASP A 61 21.94 36.99 -12.84
N ILE A 62 21.69 37.07 -11.54
CA ILE A 62 22.03 35.96 -10.62
C ILE A 62 20.77 35.58 -9.83
N GLN A 63 19.81 34.93 -10.49
CA GLN A 63 18.86 34.11 -9.74
C GLN A 63 19.67 32.94 -9.16
N SER A 64 19.72 32.84 -7.83
CA SER A 64 20.31 31.67 -7.18
C SER A 64 19.64 30.41 -7.72
N GLU A 65 20.43 29.53 -8.34
CA GLU A 65 19.89 28.32 -8.94
C GLU A 65 19.18 27.48 -7.87
N LYS A 66 17.90 27.16 -8.09
CA LYS A 66 17.11 26.36 -7.16
C LYS A 66 17.43 24.87 -7.35
N TRP A 67 17.87 24.22 -6.27
CA TRP A 67 18.12 22.78 -6.28
C TRP A 67 16.85 22.00 -6.69
N SER A 68 17.07 21.03 -7.57
CA SER A 68 16.04 20.18 -8.17
C SER A 68 16.64 18.81 -8.50
N ILE A 69 15.84 17.76 -8.31
CA ILE A 69 16.29 16.38 -8.47
C ILE A 69 16.75 16.12 -9.91
N SER A 70 16.04 16.63 -10.91
CA SER A 70 16.33 16.39 -12.33
C SER A 70 17.66 16.97 -12.80
N LYS A 71 18.06 18.15 -12.31
CA LYS A 71 19.29 18.83 -12.75
C LYS A 71 20.52 18.48 -11.91
N HIS A 72 20.33 18.24 -10.61
CA HIS A 72 21.42 18.19 -9.65
C HIS A 72 21.73 16.78 -9.12
N THR A 73 21.06 15.76 -9.66
CA THR A 73 21.35 14.35 -9.35
C THR A 73 21.71 13.59 -10.60
N GLN A 74 22.61 12.61 -10.45
CA GLN A 74 23.02 11.71 -11.52
C GLN A 74 22.55 10.29 -11.22
N LEU A 75 22.12 9.59 -12.27
CA LEU A 75 21.77 8.17 -12.23
C LEU A 75 23.02 7.31 -12.40
N SER A 76 23.12 6.24 -11.62
CA SER A 76 24.12 5.18 -11.79
C SER A 76 23.49 3.82 -11.45
N PRO A 77 24.05 2.68 -11.92
CA PRO A 77 23.54 1.36 -11.57
C PRO A 77 23.46 1.15 -10.05
N THR A 78 22.43 0.46 -9.59
CA THR A 78 22.26 0.20 -8.15
C THR A 78 23.38 -0.71 -7.62
N ASP A 79 23.85 -0.39 -6.41
CA ASP A 79 24.90 -1.10 -5.69
C ASP A 79 24.44 -1.64 -4.34
N ALA A 80 23.15 -1.50 -4.02
CA ALA A 80 22.57 -1.89 -2.74
C ALA A 80 21.33 -2.76 -2.97
N PHE A 81 21.53 -4.07 -3.02
CA PHE A 81 20.46 -5.07 -3.12
C PHE A 81 20.94 -6.43 -2.60
N GLY A 82 20.01 -7.22 -2.06
CA GLY A 82 20.32 -8.54 -1.50
C GLY A 82 19.40 -8.89 -0.34
N THR A 83 19.98 -9.38 0.75
CA THR A 83 19.24 -9.75 1.96
C THR A 83 19.75 -8.96 3.16
N ILE A 84 18.85 -8.36 3.92
CA ILE A 84 19.13 -7.77 5.23
C ILE A 84 18.97 -8.86 6.29
N GLU A 85 19.96 -8.98 7.18
CA GLU A 85 19.86 -9.79 8.39
C GLU A 85 19.81 -8.87 9.60
N PHE A 86 18.65 -8.80 10.25
CA PHE A 86 18.43 -7.90 11.38
C PHE A 86 19.15 -8.40 12.63
N GLN A 87 19.95 -7.52 13.24
CA GLN A 87 20.67 -7.75 14.49
C GLN A 87 20.01 -7.03 15.67
N GLY A 88 20.11 -7.61 16.86
CA GLY A 88 19.62 -7.00 18.11
C GLY A 88 18.21 -7.42 18.55
N GLY A 89 17.58 -8.37 17.85
CA GLY A 89 16.34 -9.02 18.28
C GLY A 89 16.56 -10.45 18.79
N GLY A 90 15.58 -11.01 19.52
CA GLY A 90 15.64 -12.41 19.98
C GLY A 90 15.60 -13.47 18.87
N HIS A 91 15.35 -13.07 17.62
CA HIS A 91 15.38 -13.92 16.43
C HIS A 91 16.03 -13.15 15.27
N SER A 92 16.83 -13.83 14.45
CA SER A 92 17.44 -13.28 13.22
C SER A 92 16.40 -13.26 12.09
N ASN A 93 15.69 -12.15 11.94
CA ASN A 93 14.78 -11.96 10.80
C ASN A 93 15.58 -11.60 9.55
N LYS A 94 15.21 -12.19 8.41
CA LYS A 94 15.80 -11.89 7.10
C LYS A 94 14.76 -11.23 6.20
N ALA A 95 15.18 -10.19 5.49
CA ALA A 95 14.34 -9.48 4.54
C ALA A 95 15.08 -9.24 3.22
N MET A 96 14.41 -9.39 2.08
CA MET A 96 14.99 -9.03 0.78
C MET A 96 14.89 -7.51 0.59
N TYR A 97 15.89 -6.88 -0.03
CA TYR A 97 15.85 -5.44 -0.28
C TYR A 97 16.49 -5.06 -1.60
N VAL A 98 16.06 -3.90 -2.12
CA VAL A 98 16.66 -3.25 -3.28
C VAL A 98 16.60 -1.72 -3.10
N ARG A 99 17.69 -1.02 -3.47
CA ARG A 99 17.71 0.43 -3.65
C ARG A 99 17.39 0.76 -5.11
N VAL A 100 16.38 1.62 -5.31
CA VAL A 100 15.88 1.99 -6.64
C VAL A 100 15.66 3.50 -6.74
N SER A 101 15.78 4.07 -7.92
CA SER A 101 15.47 5.47 -8.18
C SER A 101 13.96 5.71 -8.00
N PHE A 102 13.60 6.88 -7.48
CA PHE A 102 12.21 7.26 -7.20
C PHE A 102 11.29 7.28 -8.45
N ASP A 103 11.86 7.33 -9.65
CA ASP A 103 11.17 7.36 -10.95
C ASP A 103 11.26 6.03 -11.72
N THR A 104 11.67 4.96 -11.05
CA THR A 104 11.69 3.60 -11.61
C THR A 104 10.29 3.19 -12.06
N LYS A 105 10.21 2.54 -13.24
CA LYS A 105 8.93 2.07 -13.79
C LYS A 105 8.34 0.95 -12.91
N PRO A 106 7.01 0.97 -12.64
CA PRO A 106 6.38 -0.03 -11.77
C PRO A 106 6.42 -1.45 -12.34
N ASP A 107 6.43 -1.62 -13.67
CA ASP A 107 6.53 -2.92 -14.34
C ASP A 107 7.80 -3.69 -13.92
N LEU A 108 8.93 -2.96 -13.77
CA LEU A 108 10.19 -3.54 -13.31
C LEU A 108 10.11 -3.96 -11.85
N LEU A 109 9.45 -3.17 -11.00
CA LEU A 109 9.24 -3.51 -9.60
C LEU A 109 8.34 -4.75 -9.45
N LEU A 110 7.26 -4.84 -10.23
CA LEU A 110 6.40 -6.03 -10.21
C LEU A 110 7.14 -7.27 -10.74
N HIS A 111 7.98 -7.11 -11.78
CA HIS A 111 8.85 -8.19 -12.27
C HIS A 111 9.83 -8.66 -11.19
N LEU A 112 10.48 -7.73 -10.47
CA LEU A 112 11.34 -8.06 -9.34
C LEU A 112 10.58 -8.88 -8.29
N MET A 113 9.39 -8.43 -7.89
CA MET A 113 8.61 -9.08 -6.85
C MET A 113 8.16 -10.49 -7.25
N THR A 114 7.68 -10.67 -8.48
CA THR A 114 7.10 -11.95 -8.93
C THR A 114 8.13 -12.94 -9.47
N LYS A 115 9.19 -12.46 -10.15
CA LYS A 115 10.19 -13.31 -10.80
C LYS A 115 11.45 -13.50 -9.97
N GLU A 116 11.99 -12.41 -9.40
CA GLU A 116 13.25 -12.48 -8.64
C GLU A 116 13.01 -12.83 -7.15
N TRP A 117 11.99 -12.26 -6.52
CA TRP A 117 11.61 -12.57 -5.14
C TRP A 117 10.61 -13.74 -5.03
N GLN A 118 10.13 -14.25 -6.17
CA GLN A 118 9.21 -15.41 -6.24
C GLN A 118 7.93 -15.23 -5.42
N LEU A 119 7.42 -13.99 -5.35
CA LEU A 119 6.17 -13.70 -4.67
C LEU A 119 4.98 -14.01 -5.58
N GLU A 120 4.01 -14.75 -5.05
CA GLU A 120 2.71 -14.93 -5.70
C GLU A 120 1.95 -13.60 -5.73
N LEU A 121 1.30 -13.30 -6.86
CA LEU A 121 0.48 -12.10 -7.01
C LEU A 121 -0.63 -12.11 -5.95
N PRO A 122 -0.84 -11.01 -5.21
CA PRO A 122 -1.78 -11.01 -4.10
C PRO A 122 -3.22 -10.97 -4.61
N LYS A 123 -4.15 -11.56 -3.84
CA LYS A 123 -5.59 -11.43 -4.08
C LYS A 123 -6.16 -10.09 -3.58
N LEU A 124 -5.40 -9.38 -2.75
CA LEU A 124 -5.74 -8.09 -2.15
C LEU A 124 -4.45 -7.34 -1.79
N LEU A 125 -4.41 -6.03 -2.03
CA LEU A 125 -3.34 -5.16 -1.56
C LEU A 125 -3.85 -4.22 -0.48
N ILE A 126 -3.28 -4.30 0.72
CA ILE A 126 -3.58 -3.42 1.87
C ILE A 126 -2.48 -2.37 1.99
N SER A 127 -2.81 -1.11 1.72
CA SER A 127 -1.89 0.02 1.81
C SER A 127 -2.10 0.78 3.11
N VAL A 128 -1.19 0.62 4.08
CA VAL A 128 -1.31 1.25 5.40
C VAL A 128 -0.64 2.63 5.40
N HIS A 129 -1.38 3.65 5.86
CA HIS A 129 -0.91 5.02 6.02
C HIS A 129 -1.26 5.55 7.42
N GLY A 130 -0.49 6.52 7.90
CA GLY A 130 -0.71 7.07 9.24
C GLY A 130 0.38 8.04 9.68
N GLY A 131 0.52 8.21 10.99
CA GLY A 131 1.53 9.08 11.59
C GLY A 131 2.96 8.66 11.25
N LEU A 132 3.79 9.66 10.91
CA LEU A 132 5.25 9.49 10.77
C LEU A 132 5.98 9.50 12.13
N GLN A 133 5.41 10.24 13.09
CA GLN A 133 5.93 10.37 14.46
C GLN A 133 5.34 9.26 15.34
N ASN A 134 6.08 8.86 16.38
CA ASN A 134 5.60 7.86 17.34
C ASN A 134 4.43 8.42 18.16
N PHE A 135 3.39 7.61 18.29
CA PHE A 135 2.21 7.87 19.11
C PHE A 135 1.76 6.55 19.74
N GLU A 136 1.03 6.62 20.84
CA GLU A 136 0.47 5.45 21.50
C GLU A 136 -1.02 5.32 21.16
N LEU A 137 -1.42 4.14 20.73
CA LEU A 137 -2.82 3.79 20.53
C LEU A 137 -3.44 3.37 21.85
N GLN A 138 -4.75 3.59 22.03
CA GLN A 138 -5.48 2.99 23.14
C GLN A 138 -5.28 1.46 23.11
N PRO A 139 -4.97 0.78 24.24
CA PRO A 139 -4.60 -0.63 24.25
C PRO A 139 -5.62 -1.56 23.56
N LYS A 140 -6.92 -1.31 23.77
CA LYS A 140 -8.00 -2.08 23.12
C LYS A 140 -7.99 -1.87 21.60
N LEU A 141 -7.84 -0.63 21.13
CA LEU A 141 -7.76 -0.31 19.71
C LEU A 141 -6.50 -0.93 19.09
N LYS A 142 -5.35 -0.87 19.77
CA LYS A 142 -4.09 -1.51 19.32
C LYS A 142 -4.28 -3.01 19.10
N GLN A 143 -4.96 -3.70 20.03
CA GLN A 143 -5.25 -5.13 19.91
C GLN A 143 -6.20 -5.45 18.75
N VAL A 144 -7.29 -4.69 18.60
CA VAL A 144 -8.26 -4.90 17.51
C VAL A 144 -7.63 -4.59 16.15
N PHE A 145 -6.82 -3.53 16.07
CA PHE A 145 -6.04 -3.17 14.89
C PHE A 145 -5.07 -4.27 14.49
N GLY A 146 -4.21 -4.69 15.42
CA GLY A 146 -3.23 -5.75 15.15
C GLY A 146 -3.90 -7.05 14.73
N LYS A 147 -4.91 -7.52 15.48
CA LYS A 147 -5.62 -8.77 15.15
C LYS A 147 -6.36 -8.68 13.82
N GLY A 148 -7.09 -7.59 13.58
CA GLY A 148 -7.86 -7.40 12.35
C GLY A 148 -6.98 -7.30 11.11
N LEU A 149 -5.87 -6.55 11.16
CA LEU A 149 -4.95 -6.43 10.03
C LEU A 149 -4.32 -7.78 9.66
N ILE A 150 -3.82 -8.52 10.65
CA ILE A 150 -3.21 -9.84 10.47
C ILE A 150 -4.26 -10.84 9.94
N LYS A 151 -5.45 -10.87 10.54
CA LYS A 151 -6.55 -11.75 10.11
C LYS A 151 -6.97 -11.45 8.67
N ALA A 152 -7.10 -10.18 8.28
CA ALA A 152 -7.42 -9.79 6.91
C ALA A 152 -6.36 -10.27 5.92
N ALA A 153 -5.08 -10.05 6.25
CA ALA A 153 -3.98 -10.42 5.37
C ALA A 153 -3.83 -11.93 5.18
N MET A 154 -3.95 -12.71 6.26
CA MET A 154 -3.82 -14.17 6.20
C MET A 154 -4.99 -14.85 5.51
N THR A 155 -6.22 -14.41 5.79
CA THR A 155 -7.42 -15.06 5.21
C THR A 155 -7.51 -14.84 3.71
N THR A 156 -7.12 -13.66 3.24
CA THR A 156 -7.18 -13.30 1.82
C THR A 156 -5.90 -13.61 1.04
N GLY A 157 -4.76 -13.82 1.70
CA GLY A 157 -3.46 -13.85 1.03
C GLY A 157 -3.06 -12.47 0.51
N ALA A 158 -3.29 -11.42 1.29
CA ALA A 158 -2.98 -10.05 0.91
C ALA A 158 -1.49 -9.71 1.06
N TRP A 159 -1.02 -8.77 0.25
CA TRP A 159 0.22 -8.03 0.52
C TRP A 159 -0.10 -6.80 1.39
N ILE A 160 0.79 -6.49 2.33
CA ILE A 160 0.70 -5.26 3.14
C ILE A 160 1.82 -4.30 2.72
N PHE A 161 1.44 -3.14 2.20
CA PHE A 161 2.36 -2.03 1.91
C PHE A 161 2.40 -1.07 3.09
N THR A 162 3.61 -0.72 3.52
CA THR A 162 3.83 0.31 4.55
C THR A 162 5.03 1.19 4.19
N GLY A 163 5.30 2.22 5.01
CA GLY A 163 6.50 3.06 4.87
C GLY A 163 7.84 2.41 5.25
N GLY A 164 7.84 1.14 5.71
CA GLY A 164 9.04 0.35 6.02
C GLY A 164 9.87 0.77 7.24
N VAL A 165 9.87 2.05 7.63
CA VAL A 165 10.61 2.56 8.79
C VAL A 165 9.91 2.28 10.10
N ASN A 166 10.68 2.07 11.18
CA ASN A 166 10.15 1.69 12.49
C ASN A 166 9.64 2.89 13.32
N THR A 167 8.78 3.72 12.72
CA THR A 167 8.18 4.87 13.39
C THR A 167 6.67 4.95 13.17
N GLY A 168 5.98 5.64 14.08
CA GLY A 168 4.55 5.92 14.00
C GLY A 168 3.67 4.69 13.78
N VAL A 169 2.78 4.72 12.79
CA VAL A 169 1.84 3.60 12.55
C VAL A 169 2.56 2.30 12.20
N ILE A 170 3.73 2.38 11.55
CA ILE A 170 4.47 1.20 11.09
C ILE A 170 5.03 0.42 12.28
N ARG A 171 5.36 1.10 13.40
CA ARG A 171 5.72 0.45 14.66
C ARG A 171 4.59 -0.45 15.16
N HIS A 172 3.35 0.04 15.17
CA HIS A 172 2.18 -0.74 15.59
C HIS A 172 1.89 -1.92 14.66
N VAL A 173 2.12 -1.77 13.35
CA VAL A 173 2.06 -2.89 12.38
C VAL A 173 3.15 -3.91 12.67
N GLY A 174 4.38 -3.47 12.96
CA GLY A 174 5.49 -4.34 13.35
C GLY A 174 5.20 -5.15 14.62
N ASP A 175 4.64 -4.51 15.65
CA ASP A 175 4.22 -5.18 16.89
C ASP A 175 3.18 -6.28 16.59
N ALA A 176 2.19 -5.99 15.74
CA ALA A 176 1.17 -6.97 15.33
C ALA A 176 1.77 -8.17 14.56
N LEU A 177 2.73 -7.91 13.67
CA LEU A 177 3.45 -8.96 12.93
C LEU A 177 4.30 -9.83 13.86
N LYS A 178 4.94 -9.21 14.86
CA LYS A 178 5.75 -9.91 15.86
C LYS A 178 4.89 -10.82 16.73
N ASP A 179 3.77 -10.31 17.22
CA ASP A 179 2.81 -11.10 18.01
C ASP A 179 2.27 -12.28 17.22
N HIS A 180 2.01 -12.08 15.92
CA HIS A 180 1.58 -13.15 15.02
C HIS A 180 2.67 -14.21 14.80
N ALA A 181 3.90 -13.80 14.47
CA ALA A 181 5.02 -14.70 14.19
C ALA A 181 5.35 -15.63 15.37
N SER A 182 5.12 -15.17 16.62
CA SER A 182 5.28 -16.01 17.81
C SER A 182 4.22 -17.09 17.97
N LYS A 183 3.05 -16.95 17.34
CA LYS A 183 1.86 -17.81 17.53
C LYS A 183 1.56 -18.72 16.35
N SER A 184 2.08 -18.42 15.16
CA SER A 184 1.69 -19.07 13.91
C SER A 184 2.85 -19.13 12.92
N ARG A 185 2.85 -20.16 12.06
CA ARG A 185 3.87 -20.37 11.02
C ARG A 185 3.56 -19.67 9.69
N GLY A 186 2.38 -19.07 9.53
CA GLY A 186 2.00 -18.41 8.28
C GLY A 186 2.85 -17.15 8.03
N LYS A 187 3.57 -17.10 6.90
CA LYS A 187 4.38 -15.93 6.54
C LYS A 187 3.50 -14.90 5.82
N ILE A 188 3.35 -13.71 6.41
CA ILE A 188 2.63 -12.59 5.79
C ILE A 188 3.60 -11.81 4.92
N CYS A 189 3.22 -11.52 3.67
CA CYS A 189 4.00 -10.69 2.78
C CYS A 189 3.83 -9.21 3.14
N THR A 190 4.84 -8.64 3.79
CA THR A 190 4.89 -7.23 4.18
C THR A 190 6.04 -6.54 3.49
N ILE A 191 5.74 -5.49 2.73
CA ILE A 191 6.68 -4.76 1.89
C ILE A 191 6.77 -3.32 2.39
N GLY A 192 7.97 -2.94 2.85
CA GLY A 192 8.28 -1.59 3.27
C GLY A 192 8.82 -0.77 2.11
N ILE A 193 8.09 0.28 1.71
CA ILE A 193 8.56 1.24 0.71
C ILE A 193 9.03 2.49 1.44
N ALA A 194 10.33 2.63 1.61
CA ALA A 194 10.95 3.68 2.41
C ALA A 194 11.88 4.55 1.55
N PRO A 195 12.04 5.85 1.83
CA PRO A 195 13.05 6.65 1.15
C PRO A 195 14.44 6.27 1.65
N TRP A 196 15.38 6.00 0.74
CA TRP A 196 16.77 5.63 1.07
C TRP A 196 17.42 6.63 2.02
N GLY A 197 17.26 7.92 1.72
CA GLY A 197 17.93 9.01 2.45
C GLY A 197 17.53 9.21 3.91
N ILE A 198 16.48 8.55 4.42
CA ILE A 198 16.13 8.60 5.85
C ILE A 198 16.61 7.37 6.62
N VAL A 199 17.08 6.33 5.93
CA VAL A 199 17.47 5.06 6.55
C VAL A 199 18.76 5.27 7.33
N GLU A 200 18.71 4.96 8.62
CA GLU A 200 19.89 4.96 9.49
C GLU A 200 20.84 3.83 9.10
N ASN A 201 22.14 4.05 9.15
CA ASN A 201 23.20 3.10 8.75
C ASN A 201 23.03 2.55 7.32
N GLN A 202 22.55 3.39 6.40
CA GLN A 202 22.36 3.01 4.99
C GLN A 202 23.66 2.55 4.29
N GLU A 203 24.83 2.96 4.78
CA GLU A 203 26.14 2.56 4.22
C GLU A 203 26.41 1.06 4.40
N ASP A 204 25.92 0.46 5.49
CA ASP A 204 26.06 -0.98 5.76
C ASP A 204 25.24 -1.84 4.79
N LEU A 205 24.21 -1.23 4.17
CA LEU A 205 23.35 -1.86 3.17
C LEU A 205 23.92 -1.78 1.76
N ILE A 206 25.10 -1.17 1.56
CA ILE A 206 25.75 -1.15 0.24
C ILE A 206 26.38 -2.51 -0.01
N GLY A 207 25.98 -3.17 -1.10
CA GLY A 207 26.42 -4.50 -1.47
C GLY A 207 25.57 -5.08 -2.60
N ARG A 208 26.20 -5.88 -3.46
CA ARG A 208 25.57 -6.49 -4.63
C ARG A 208 25.28 -7.96 -4.34
N ASP A 209 24.01 -8.31 -4.17
CA ASP A 209 23.54 -9.67 -3.88
C ASP A 209 24.22 -10.31 -2.64
N VAL A 210 24.43 -9.50 -1.60
CA VAL A 210 25.05 -9.97 -0.35
C VAL A 210 24.07 -9.90 0.81
N VAL A 211 24.30 -10.78 1.78
CA VAL A 211 23.65 -10.68 3.09
C VAL A 211 24.36 -9.59 3.88
N ARG A 212 23.62 -8.54 4.26
CA ARG A 212 24.14 -7.43 5.06
C ARG A 212 23.55 -7.48 6.47
N PRO A 213 24.38 -7.52 7.52
CA PRO A 213 23.91 -7.33 8.88
C PRO A 213 23.40 -5.89 9.04
N TYR A 214 22.25 -5.72 9.68
CA TYR A 214 21.67 -4.40 9.94
C TYR A 214 21.22 -4.27 11.39
N GLN A 215 21.73 -3.25 12.07
CA GLN A 215 21.40 -2.98 13.46
C GLN A 215 20.17 -2.08 13.56
N THR A 216 19.21 -2.46 14.39
CA THR A 216 17.98 -1.67 14.61
C THR A 216 18.08 -0.71 15.80
N MET A 217 19.30 -0.37 16.23
CA MET A 217 19.50 0.58 17.32
C MET A 217 19.36 2.01 16.79
N SER A 218 18.28 2.69 17.19
CA SER A 218 18.07 4.09 16.83
C SER A 218 19.06 4.99 17.57
N ASN A 219 19.71 5.91 16.87
CA ASN A 219 20.52 6.95 17.52
C ASN A 219 19.62 8.16 17.90
N PRO A 220 19.47 8.50 19.21
CA PRO A 220 18.63 9.62 19.64
C PRO A 220 19.05 10.99 19.08
N MET A 221 20.32 11.13 18.67
CA MET A 221 20.87 12.36 18.09
C MET A 221 20.68 12.45 16.58
N SER A 222 20.25 11.36 15.94
CA SER A 222 20.06 11.26 14.50
C SER A 222 18.64 11.68 14.10
N LYS A 223 18.52 12.33 12.95
CA LYS A 223 17.22 12.61 12.31
C LYS A 223 16.76 11.45 11.41
N LEU A 224 17.59 10.42 11.27
CA LEU A 224 17.33 9.23 10.49
C LEU A 224 16.52 8.23 11.31
N THR A 225 15.98 7.22 10.63
CA THR A 225 15.14 6.20 11.25
C THR A 225 15.59 4.80 10.82
N VAL A 226 15.45 3.84 11.71
CA VAL A 226 15.78 2.44 11.44
C VAL A 226 14.66 1.75 10.67
N LEU A 227 15.02 0.78 9.84
CA LEU A 227 14.05 -0.11 9.19
C LEU A 227 13.37 -1.02 10.23
N ASN A 228 12.11 -1.40 9.97
CA ASN A 228 11.36 -2.30 10.85
C ASN A 228 11.73 -3.77 10.59
N SER A 229 12.22 -4.47 11.61
CA SER A 229 12.72 -5.85 11.47
C SER A 229 11.65 -6.91 11.22
N MET A 230 10.36 -6.57 11.27
CA MET A 230 9.25 -7.49 11.03
C MET A 230 8.78 -7.50 9.58
N HIS A 231 9.32 -6.62 8.74
CA HIS A 231 9.01 -6.58 7.31
C HIS A 231 9.77 -7.65 6.55
N SER A 232 9.11 -8.27 5.57
CA SER A 232 9.69 -9.34 4.76
C SER A 232 10.51 -8.83 3.57
N HIS A 233 10.16 -7.66 3.03
CA HIS A 233 10.77 -7.09 1.84
C HIS A 233 10.88 -5.57 1.95
N PHE A 234 11.87 -4.98 1.29
CA PHE A 234 12.09 -3.53 1.25
C PHE A 234 12.36 -3.02 -0.16
N ILE A 235 11.69 -1.94 -0.52
CA ILE A 235 12.00 -1.13 -1.70
C ILE A 235 12.44 0.24 -1.19
N LEU A 236 13.72 0.55 -1.38
CA LEU A 236 14.32 1.78 -0.88
C LEU A 236 14.40 2.82 -2.00
N ALA A 237 13.49 3.79 -1.98
CA ALA A 237 13.33 4.80 -3.01
C ALA A 237 14.36 5.92 -2.86
N ASP A 238 15.14 6.18 -3.91
CA ASP A 238 16.25 7.11 -3.89
C ASP A 238 16.02 8.28 -4.86
N ASN A 239 16.09 9.50 -4.31
CA ASN A 239 16.02 10.75 -5.07
C ASN A 239 17.28 11.61 -4.88
N GLY A 240 18.36 11.03 -4.33
CA GLY A 240 19.63 11.72 -4.05
C GLY A 240 19.60 12.66 -2.84
N THR A 241 18.49 12.73 -2.09
CA THR A 241 18.40 13.52 -0.86
C THR A 241 18.74 12.71 0.39
N THR A 242 19.06 13.38 1.49
CA THR A 242 19.37 12.79 2.79
C THR A 242 18.59 13.52 3.89
N GLY A 243 17.94 12.77 4.78
CA GLY A 243 17.09 13.30 5.86
C GLY A 243 15.76 13.90 5.38
N LYS A 244 15.29 13.58 4.16
CA LYS A 244 14.04 14.09 3.60
C LYS A 244 13.12 12.94 3.19
N TYR A 245 11.84 13.08 3.56
CA TYR A 245 10.76 12.18 3.13
C TYR A 245 10.23 12.58 1.74
N GLY A 246 9.53 11.66 1.07
CA GLY A 246 8.77 11.94 -0.14
C GLY A 246 9.29 11.27 -1.41
N ALA A 247 10.46 10.61 -1.37
CA ALA A 247 10.97 9.86 -2.52
C ALA A 247 10.06 8.64 -2.85
N GLU A 248 9.48 8.06 -1.82
CA GLU A 248 8.62 6.88 -1.86
C GLU A 248 7.21 7.17 -2.38
N VAL A 249 6.70 8.40 -2.25
CA VAL A 249 5.28 8.73 -2.46
C VAL A 249 4.83 8.42 -3.90
N LYS A 250 5.56 8.96 -4.88
CA LYS A 250 5.25 8.73 -6.31
C LYS A 250 5.43 7.26 -6.69
N LEU A 251 6.53 6.66 -6.25
CA LEU A 251 6.89 5.28 -6.56
C LEU A 251 5.83 4.30 -6.03
N ARG A 252 5.43 4.46 -4.76
CA ARG A 252 4.40 3.66 -4.10
C ARG A 252 3.07 3.74 -4.84
N ARG A 253 2.61 4.95 -5.18
CA ARG A 253 1.33 5.13 -5.89
C ARG A 253 1.34 4.50 -7.28
N GLN A 254 2.42 4.67 -8.03
CA GLN A 254 2.56 4.05 -9.35
C GLN A 254 2.59 2.52 -9.27
N LEU A 255 3.25 1.97 -8.25
CA LEU A 255 3.30 0.53 -8.02
C LEU A 255 1.93 -0.03 -7.62
N GLU A 256 1.24 0.60 -6.67
CA GLU A 256 -0.12 0.22 -6.24
C GLU A 256 -1.10 0.21 -7.42
N LYS A 257 -1.08 1.27 -8.24
CA LYS A 257 -1.90 1.36 -9.46
C LYS A 257 -1.53 0.30 -10.49
N HIS A 258 -0.26 -0.03 -10.65
CA HIS A 258 0.15 -1.05 -11.60
C HIS A 258 -0.26 -2.46 -11.14
N ILE A 259 -0.20 -2.74 -9.84
CA ILE A 259 -0.68 -3.99 -9.25
C ILE A 259 -2.20 -4.11 -9.42
N SER A 260 -2.95 -3.02 -9.23
CA SER A 260 -4.41 -3.04 -9.37
C SER A 260 -4.91 -3.32 -10.79
N LEU A 261 -4.05 -3.14 -11.79
CA LEU A 261 -4.35 -3.46 -13.20
C LEU A 261 -3.99 -4.91 -13.56
N GLN A 262 -3.26 -5.62 -12.70
CA GLN A 262 -2.91 -7.02 -12.95
C GLN A 262 -4.14 -7.90 -12.79
N LYS A 263 -4.50 -8.63 -13.84
CA LYS A 263 -5.62 -9.56 -13.81
C LYS A 263 -5.30 -10.72 -12.86
N ILE A 264 -6.20 -10.99 -11.93
CA ILE A 264 -6.12 -12.18 -11.09
C ILE A 264 -6.62 -13.34 -11.94
N ASN A 265 -5.71 -14.21 -12.40
CA ASN A 265 -6.12 -15.49 -12.96
C ASN A 265 -6.54 -16.41 -11.81
N THR A 266 -7.81 -16.37 -11.43
CA THR A 266 -8.40 -17.35 -10.50
C THR A 266 -8.49 -18.77 -11.07
N ARG A 267 -8.01 -18.99 -12.32
CA ARG A 267 -7.80 -20.30 -12.93
C ARG A 267 -6.36 -20.49 -13.40
N CYS A 268 -5.47 -20.82 -12.47
CA CYS A 268 -4.30 -21.65 -12.77
C CYS A 268 -4.52 -23.00 -12.08
N LEU A 269 -5.36 -23.85 -12.68
CA LEU A 269 -5.13 -25.29 -12.54
C LEU A 269 -3.78 -25.58 -13.23
N PRO A 270 -2.97 -26.53 -12.71
CA PRO A 270 -1.73 -26.92 -13.37
C PRO A 270 -2.05 -27.32 -14.81
N PHE A 271 -1.50 -26.59 -15.76
CA PHE A 271 -1.64 -26.85 -17.19
C PHE A 271 -0.92 -28.16 -17.51
N PHE A 272 -1.63 -29.29 -17.40
CA PHE A 272 -1.12 -30.55 -17.88
C PHE A 272 -1.14 -30.54 -19.41
N SER A 273 0.06 -30.64 -19.97
CA SER A 273 0.34 -30.88 -21.38
C SER A 273 -0.35 -32.17 -21.84
N LEU A 274 -1.57 -32.09 -22.39
CA LEU A 274 -2.10 -33.14 -23.26
C LEU A 274 -2.99 -32.58 -24.37
N ASP A 275 -2.43 -32.67 -25.58
CA ASP A 275 -3.00 -32.70 -26.92
C ASP A 275 -4.04 -31.64 -27.36
N SER A 276 -3.53 -30.63 -28.09
CA SER A 276 -4.23 -29.44 -28.61
C SER A 276 -5.22 -29.67 -29.77
N ARG A 277 -5.78 -30.87 -29.98
CA ARG A 277 -6.61 -31.15 -31.18
C ARG A 277 -8.11 -31.37 -30.93
N LEU A 278 -8.52 -31.80 -29.74
CA LEU A 278 -9.96 -31.99 -29.43
C LEU A 278 -10.63 -30.74 -28.86
N PHE A 279 -9.84 -29.72 -28.48
CA PHE A 279 -10.33 -28.50 -27.87
C PHE A 279 -10.94 -27.51 -28.88
N TYR A 280 -10.44 -27.50 -30.13
CA TYR A 280 -10.89 -26.54 -31.14
C TYR A 280 -12.23 -26.89 -31.79
N SER A 281 -12.68 -28.15 -31.75
CA SER A 281 -13.90 -28.58 -32.45
C SER A 281 -15.19 -28.46 -31.62
N PHE A 282 -15.10 -28.25 -30.30
CA PHE A 282 -16.28 -28.13 -29.42
C PHE A 282 -16.50 -26.71 -28.87
N TRP A 283 -15.53 -25.81 -29.05
CA TRP A 283 -15.59 -24.40 -28.62
C TRP A 283 -16.03 -23.43 -29.73
N GLY A 284 -16.89 -23.88 -30.64
CA GLY A 284 -17.37 -23.08 -31.78
C GLY A 284 -18.53 -22.10 -31.50
N SER A 285 -19.11 -22.05 -30.30
CA SER A 285 -20.26 -21.14 -30.03
C SER A 285 -20.49 -20.73 -28.57
N CYS A 286 -19.61 -21.10 -27.63
CA CYS A 286 -19.69 -20.60 -26.26
C CYS A 286 -18.41 -19.86 -25.93
N GLN A 287 -18.51 -18.54 -25.87
CA GLN A 287 -17.50 -17.63 -25.32
C GLN A 287 -17.38 -17.92 -23.82
N LEU A 288 -16.67 -18.99 -23.47
CA LEU A 288 -16.24 -19.29 -22.11
C LEU A 288 -15.05 -18.38 -21.83
N ASP A 289 -15.35 -17.15 -21.42
CA ASP A 289 -14.37 -16.30 -20.77
C ASP A 289 -13.79 -17.09 -19.59
N PRO A 290 -12.46 -17.25 -19.47
CA PRO A 290 -11.87 -17.87 -18.30
C PRO A 290 -12.33 -17.09 -17.07
N ILE A 291 -12.75 -17.78 -16.00
CA ILE A 291 -13.03 -17.20 -14.68
C ILE A 291 -11.71 -16.67 -14.10
N GLY A 292 -11.24 -15.56 -14.65
CA GLY A 292 -10.66 -14.47 -13.89
C GLY A 292 -11.76 -13.45 -13.85
N ILE A 293 -12.17 -13.03 -12.66
CA ILE A 293 -12.84 -11.74 -12.54
C ILE A 293 -11.96 -10.77 -13.34
N GLY A 294 -12.46 -10.18 -14.44
CA GLY A 294 -11.68 -9.25 -15.25
C GLY A 294 -11.22 -7.99 -14.50
N GLN A 295 -11.47 -7.96 -13.19
CA GLN A 295 -11.06 -6.96 -12.22
C GLN A 295 -9.65 -7.32 -11.74
N GLY A 296 -8.73 -6.36 -11.84
CA GLY A 296 -7.39 -6.56 -11.32
C GLY A 296 -7.36 -6.58 -9.79
N VAL A 297 -6.16 -6.66 -9.21
CA VAL A 297 -6.01 -6.80 -7.76
C VAL A 297 -6.72 -5.67 -7.00
N PRO A 298 -7.70 -5.95 -6.12
CA PRO A 298 -8.33 -4.91 -5.32
C PRO A 298 -7.31 -4.28 -4.37
N VAL A 299 -7.35 -2.96 -4.26
CA VAL A 299 -6.48 -2.18 -3.37
C VAL A 299 -7.36 -1.47 -2.34
N VAL A 300 -6.93 -1.46 -1.08
CA VAL A 300 -7.61 -0.74 0.01
C VAL A 300 -6.58 0.05 0.81
N ALA A 301 -6.90 1.31 1.12
CA ALA A 301 -6.07 2.14 1.98
C ALA A 301 -6.58 2.08 3.42
N LEU A 302 -5.70 1.78 4.39
CA LEU A 302 -6.01 1.76 5.81
C LEU A 302 -5.33 2.92 6.52
N ILE A 303 -6.12 3.80 7.14
CA ILE A 303 -5.65 5.02 7.80
C ILE A 303 -5.72 4.88 9.32
N VAL A 304 -4.59 5.12 9.99
CA VAL A 304 -4.50 5.15 11.46
C VAL A 304 -3.74 6.39 11.90
N GLU A 305 -4.36 7.19 12.77
CA GLU A 305 -3.88 8.50 13.22
C GLU A 305 -3.54 9.41 12.02
N GLY A 306 -2.35 10.00 11.96
CA GLY A 306 -1.89 10.72 10.78
C GLY A 306 -1.79 12.23 10.92
N GLY A 307 -0.90 12.79 10.10
CA GLY A 307 -0.74 14.23 9.91
C GLY A 307 -1.63 14.79 8.80
N PRO A 308 -1.52 16.08 8.50
CA PRO A 308 -2.33 16.75 7.47
C PRO A 308 -2.11 16.18 6.06
N ASN A 309 -0.90 15.66 5.78
CA ASN A 309 -0.59 15.00 4.51
C ASN A 309 -1.44 13.75 4.26
N VAL A 310 -1.88 13.05 5.33
CA VAL A 310 -2.73 11.86 5.20
C VAL A 310 -4.08 12.22 4.56
N ILE A 311 -4.65 13.38 4.89
CA ILE A 311 -5.91 13.85 4.28
C ILE A 311 -5.72 14.09 2.78
N SER A 312 -4.55 14.61 2.38
CA SER A 312 -4.20 14.79 0.96
C SER A 312 -4.03 13.45 0.24
N ILE A 313 -3.38 12.47 0.89
CA ILE A 313 -3.24 11.10 0.37
C ILE A 313 -4.61 10.44 0.19
N VAL A 314 -5.53 10.61 1.16
CA VAL A 314 -6.92 10.12 1.04
C VAL A 314 -7.62 10.74 -0.16
N LEU A 315 -7.52 12.06 -0.35
CA LEU A 315 -8.11 12.72 -1.52
C LEU A 315 -7.54 12.17 -2.83
N GLU A 316 -6.24 11.89 -2.87
CA GLU A 316 -5.57 11.31 -4.02
C GLU A 316 -6.11 9.91 -4.36
N TYR A 317 -6.28 9.03 -3.36
CA TYR A 317 -6.87 7.70 -3.54
C TYR A 317 -8.32 7.75 -4.04
N LEU A 318 -9.11 8.69 -3.53
CA LEU A 318 -10.51 8.88 -3.95
C LEU A 318 -10.61 9.43 -5.38
N ARG A 319 -9.61 10.18 -5.84
CA ARG A 319 -9.53 10.74 -7.20
C ARG A 319 -8.92 9.78 -8.22
N ASP A 320 -8.29 8.69 -7.78
CA ASP A 320 -7.68 7.72 -8.68
C ASP A 320 -8.71 7.05 -9.59
N THR A 321 -8.20 6.53 -10.71
CA THR A 321 -8.95 5.76 -11.72
C THR A 321 -8.27 4.41 -11.92
N PRO A 322 -8.86 3.30 -11.42
CA PRO A 322 -10.07 3.22 -10.58
C PRO A 322 -9.86 3.82 -9.17
N PRO A 323 -10.93 4.28 -8.50
CA PRO A 323 -10.82 4.84 -7.15
C PRO A 323 -10.47 3.75 -6.12
N VAL A 324 -9.71 4.12 -5.09
CA VAL A 324 -9.30 3.21 -4.03
C VAL A 324 -10.15 3.46 -2.78
N PRO A 325 -10.89 2.46 -2.26
CA PRO A 325 -11.63 2.60 -1.01
C PRO A 325 -10.69 2.80 0.18
N VAL A 326 -11.15 3.60 1.15
CA VAL A 326 -10.37 4.03 2.30
C VAL A 326 -11.07 3.62 3.58
N VAL A 327 -10.36 2.92 4.46
CA VAL A 327 -10.82 2.59 5.82
C VAL A 327 -10.14 3.50 6.82
N VAL A 328 -10.92 4.21 7.62
CA VAL A 328 -10.44 5.17 8.63
C VAL A 328 -10.71 4.60 10.02
N CYS A 329 -9.68 4.48 10.85
CA CYS A 329 -9.81 4.01 12.23
C CYS A 329 -10.18 5.17 13.16
N ASP A 330 -11.45 5.28 13.53
CA ASP A 330 -11.96 6.27 14.49
C ASP A 330 -11.40 6.01 15.89
N GLY A 331 -11.00 7.06 16.61
CA GLY A 331 -10.38 6.99 17.93
C GLY A 331 -8.87 6.70 17.90
N SER A 332 -8.26 6.71 16.71
CA SER A 332 -6.79 6.61 16.58
C SER A 332 -6.08 7.96 16.66
N GLY A 333 -6.80 9.08 16.54
CA GLY A 333 -6.26 10.43 16.74
C GLY A 333 -6.12 11.25 15.45
N ARG A 334 -5.93 12.57 15.66
CA ARG A 334 -5.51 13.57 14.65
C ARG A 334 -6.28 13.49 13.32
N ALA A 335 -5.61 13.18 12.20
CA ALA A 335 -6.21 13.18 10.87
C ALA A 335 -7.34 12.15 10.74
N SER A 336 -7.17 10.96 11.33
CA SER A 336 -8.17 9.89 11.30
C SER A 336 -9.48 10.34 11.96
N ASP A 337 -9.40 10.96 13.14
CA ASP A 337 -10.59 11.44 13.87
C ASP A 337 -11.26 12.63 13.15
N ILE A 338 -10.47 13.51 12.52
CA ILE A 338 -11.00 14.61 11.68
C ILE A 338 -11.76 14.06 10.47
N LEU A 339 -11.22 13.03 9.81
CA LEU A 339 -11.89 12.32 8.71
C LEU A 339 -13.17 11.62 9.17
N ALA A 340 -13.12 10.94 10.33
CA ALA A 340 -14.28 10.26 10.92
C ALA A 340 -15.39 11.25 11.31
N PHE A 341 -15.02 12.41 11.87
CA PHE A 341 -15.94 13.49 12.19
C PHE A 341 -16.57 14.06 10.91
N GLY A 342 -15.76 14.38 9.90
CA GLY A 342 -16.23 14.86 8.60
C GLY A 342 -17.22 13.87 7.95
N HIS A 343 -16.92 12.58 8.00
CA HIS A 343 -17.80 11.53 7.49
C HIS A 343 -19.11 11.43 8.29
N LYS A 344 -19.09 11.61 9.61
CA LYS A 344 -20.30 11.52 10.45
C LYS A 344 -21.28 12.66 10.19
N TYR A 345 -20.78 13.88 10.00
CA TYR A 345 -21.61 15.10 9.96
C TYR A 345 -21.76 15.70 8.56
N SER A 346 -21.15 15.12 7.53
CA SER A 346 -21.39 15.51 6.13
C SER A 346 -22.66 14.87 5.57
N GLU A 347 -23.45 15.70 4.90
CA GLU A 347 -24.59 15.27 4.07
C GLU A 347 -24.11 14.82 2.67
N GLU A 348 -25.03 14.23 1.90
CA GLU A 348 -24.76 13.85 0.50
C GLU A 348 -24.32 15.07 -0.31
N GLY A 349 -23.16 14.97 -0.98
CA GLY A 349 -22.53 16.09 -1.69
C GLY A 349 -21.44 16.82 -0.90
N GLY A 350 -21.15 16.41 0.33
CA GLY A 350 -20.04 16.96 1.12
C GLY A 350 -20.32 18.35 1.67
N LEU A 351 -21.55 18.59 2.13
CA LEU A 351 -21.93 19.83 2.82
C LEU A 351 -21.99 19.59 4.33
N ILE A 352 -21.59 20.62 5.10
CA ILE A 352 -21.63 20.63 6.57
C ILE A 352 -22.20 21.97 7.01
N ASN A 353 -23.06 21.94 8.04
CA ASN A 353 -23.64 23.11 8.70
C ASN A 353 -22.57 24.14 9.11
N GLU A 354 -22.88 25.42 8.99
CA GLU A 354 -21.89 26.50 9.23
C GLU A 354 -21.36 26.52 10.67
N SER A 355 -22.20 26.21 11.65
CA SER A 355 -21.79 26.08 13.05
C SER A 355 -20.76 24.96 13.26
N LEU A 356 -20.97 23.81 12.61
CA LEU A 356 -20.05 22.67 12.67
C LEU A 356 -18.78 22.94 11.84
N ARG A 357 -18.88 23.71 10.76
CA ARG A 357 -17.72 24.17 9.96
C ARG A 357 -16.74 24.95 10.83
N ASP A 358 -17.22 25.92 11.60
CA ASP A 358 -16.36 26.72 12.47
C ASP A 358 -15.73 25.88 13.59
N GLN A 359 -16.50 24.96 14.18
CA GLN A 359 -15.96 24.01 15.17
C GLN A 359 -14.88 23.10 14.57
N LEU A 360 -15.09 22.59 13.36
CA LEU A 360 -14.13 21.72 12.67
C LEU A 360 -12.86 22.49 12.28
N LEU A 361 -12.98 23.74 11.84
CA LEU A 361 -11.83 24.60 11.57
C LEU A 361 -11.00 24.84 12.84
N VAL A 362 -11.64 25.16 13.97
CA VAL A 362 -10.95 25.33 15.25
C VAL A 362 -10.27 24.03 15.68
N THR A 363 -10.92 22.89 15.46
CA THR A 363 -10.34 21.57 15.74
C THR A 363 -9.10 21.33 14.88
N ILE A 364 -9.17 21.56 13.57
CA ILE A 364 -8.02 21.45 12.65
C ILE A 364 -6.86 22.35 13.10
N GLN A 365 -7.15 23.60 13.46
CA GLN A 365 -6.13 24.55 13.92
C GLN A 365 -5.42 24.05 15.18
N LYS A 366 -6.18 23.55 16.17
CA LYS A 366 -5.63 23.03 17.42
C LYS A 366 -4.84 21.74 17.20
N THR A 367 -5.35 20.81 16.40
CA THR A 367 -4.74 19.49 16.18
C THR A 367 -3.43 19.54 15.41
N PHE A 368 -3.29 20.44 14.43
CA PHE A 368 -2.08 20.55 13.60
C PHE A 368 -1.26 21.81 13.83
N THR A 369 -1.63 22.62 14.83
CA THR A 369 -1.00 23.93 15.14
C THR A 369 -0.89 24.83 13.90
N TYR A 370 -1.96 24.86 13.10
CA TYR A 370 -2.04 25.57 11.82
C TYR A 370 -2.59 26.98 11.95
N THR A 371 -2.17 27.87 11.05
CA THR A 371 -2.81 29.18 10.88
C THR A 371 -4.23 29.02 10.34
N ARG A 372 -5.07 30.05 10.49
CA ARG A 372 -6.46 30.00 9.97
C ARG A 372 -6.51 29.72 8.47
N THR A 373 -5.59 30.29 7.69
CA THR A 373 -5.51 30.07 6.24
C THR A 373 -5.12 28.63 5.89
N GLN A 374 -4.15 28.05 6.60
CA GLN A 374 -3.76 26.65 6.42
C GLN A 374 -4.88 25.69 6.80
N ALA A 375 -5.58 25.97 7.91
CA ALA A 375 -6.73 25.18 8.34
C ALA A 375 -7.90 25.26 7.35
N GLN A 376 -8.17 26.45 6.79
CA GLN A 376 -9.16 26.62 5.72
C GLN A 376 -8.80 25.80 4.47
N HIS A 377 -7.53 25.83 4.06
CA HIS A 377 -7.08 25.02 2.93
C HIS A 377 -7.24 23.52 3.19
N LEU A 378 -6.87 23.04 4.38
CA LEU A 378 -7.05 21.63 4.73
C LEU A 378 -8.53 21.24 4.85
N PHE A 379 -9.38 22.14 5.34
CA PHE A 379 -10.82 21.94 5.38
C PHE A 379 -11.41 21.77 3.97
N ILE A 380 -10.98 22.57 2.99
CA ILE A 380 -11.42 22.40 1.59
C ILE A 380 -11.05 21.02 1.07
N ILE A 381 -9.82 20.56 1.31
CA ILE A 381 -9.37 19.20 0.93
C ILE A 381 -10.22 18.14 1.61
N LEU A 382 -10.53 18.31 2.90
CA LEU A 382 -11.38 17.39 3.64
C LEU A 382 -12.80 17.31 3.05
N MET A 383 -13.40 18.45 2.70
CA MET A 383 -14.74 18.48 2.11
C MET A 383 -14.74 17.87 0.70
N GLU A 384 -13.66 18.03 -0.05
CA GLU A 384 -13.47 17.33 -1.33
C GLU A 384 -13.44 15.81 -1.16
N CYS A 385 -12.83 15.28 -0.08
CA CYS A 385 -12.90 13.85 0.22
C CYS A 385 -14.35 13.41 0.51
N MET A 386 -15.11 14.23 1.24
CA MET A 386 -16.49 13.90 1.62
C MET A 386 -17.49 13.92 0.45
N LYS A 387 -17.10 14.44 -0.73
CA LYS A 387 -17.92 14.30 -1.95
C LYS A 387 -18.06 12.85 -2.42
N LYS A 388 -17.06 12.00 -2.12
CA LYS A 388 -17.06 10.55 -2.42
C LYS A 388 -17.12 9.74 -1.12
N LYS A 389 -18.07 10.09 -0.26
CA LYS A 389 -18.24 9.52 1.08
C LYS A 389 -18.46 8.00 1.05
N GLU A 390 -19.10 7.49 0.02
CA GLU A 390 -19.39 6.06 -0.22
C GLU A 390 -18.13 5.17 -0.27
N LEU A 391 -16.99 5.74 -0.64
CA LEU A 391 -15.70 5.06 -0.70
C LEU A 391 -14.94 5.10 0.64
N ILE A 392 -15.42 5.87 1.62
CA ILE A 392 -14.81 6.01 2.94
C ILE A 392 -15.59 5.17 3.94
N THR A 393 -14.96 4.14 4.51
CA THR A 393 -15.53 3.34 5.59
C THR A 393 -14.88 3.71 6.92
N VAL A 394 -15.67 4.20 7.87
CA VAL A 394 -15.19 4.55 9.21
C VAL A 394 -15.36 3.37 10.15
N PHE A 395 -14.25 2.81 10.62
CA PHE A 395 -14.23 1.79 11.66
C PHE A 395 -14.35 2.44 13.03
N ARG A 396 -15.40 2.10 13.79
CA ARG A 396 -15.61 2.54 15.17
C ARG A 396 -15.51 1.34 16.11
N MET A 397 -14.69 1.46 17.14
CA MET A 397 -14.57 0.42 18.15
C MET A 397 -15.83 0.35 19.01
N GLY A 398 -16.50 -0.80 19.04
CA GLY A 398 -17.66 -1.05 19.91
C GLY A 398 -19.03 -0.72 19.31
N SER A 399 -19.11 -0.34 18.02
CA SER A 399 -20.39 -0.24 17.31
C SER A 399 -20.88 -1.62 16.84
N GLU A 400 -22.19 -1.84 16.88
CA GLU A 400 -22.83 -3.04 16.33
C GLU A 400 -22.57 -3.15 14.82
N GLY A 401 -22.03 -4.29 14.36
CA GLY A 401 -21.77 -4.58 12.95
C GLY A 401 -20.29 -4.62 12.51
N HIS A 402 -19.36 -4.02 13.26
CA HIS A 402 -17.91 -4.05 12.96
C HIS A 402 -17.11 -4.44 14.20
N GLN A 403 -17.19 -5.71 14.63
CA GLN A 403 -16.41 -6.16 15.79
C GLN A 403 -14.91 -6.20 15.51
N ASP A 404 -14.52 -6.43 14.25
CA ASP A 404 -13.13 -6.56 13.82
C ASP A 404 -12.81 -5.68 12.60
N ILE A 405 -11.56 -5.24 12.49
CA ILE A 405 -11.06 -4.39 11.39
C ILE A 405 -11.00 -5.14 10.04
N ASP A 406 -10.84 -6.46 10.04
CA ASP A 406 -10.85 -7.25 8.82
C ASP A 406 -12.18 -7.15 8.07
N LEU A 407 -13.31 -7.18 8.81
CA LEU A 407 -14.63 -7.01 8.25
C LEU A 407 -14.80 -5.62 7.62
N ALA A 408 -14.29 -4.57 8.27
CA ALA A 408 -14.33 -3.21 7.74
C ALA A 408 -13.52 -3.07 6.44
N ILE A 409 -12.32 -3.68 6.37
CA ILE A 409 -11.48 -3.72 5.17
C ILE A 409 -12.22 -4.37 4.00
N LEU A 410 -12.78 -5.55 4.23
CA LEU A 410 -13.45 -6.30 3.17
C LEU A 410 -14.79 -5.69 2.76
N THR A 411 -15.54 -5.13 3.70
CA THR A 411 -16.78 -4.38 3.41
C THR A 411 -16.48 -3.13 2.59
N ALA A 412 -15.40 -2.41 2.88
CA ALA A 412 -15.01 -1.23 2.12
C ALA A 412 -14.68 -1.55 0.65
N LEU A 413 -14.06 -2.71 0.41
CA LEU A 413 -13.78 -3.19 -0.95
C LEU A 413 -15.06 -3.53 -1.71
N LEU A 414 -16.02 -4.21 -1.07
CA LEU A 414 -17.30 -4.55 -1.71
C LEU A 414 -18.09 -3.30 -2.09
N LYS A 415 -18.12 -2.29 -1.20
CA LYS A 415 -18.77 -1.01 -1.46
C LYS A 415 -18.04 -0.20 -2.53
N GLY A 416 -16.71 -0.13 -2.45
CA GLY A 416 -15.92 0.73 -3.34
C GLY A 416 -15.72 0.21 -4.74
N ALA A 417 -15.91 -1.08 -4.97
CA ALA A 417 -15.85 -1.66 -6.31
C ALA A 417 -17.05 -1.27 -7.20
N ASN A 418 -18.14 -0.70 -6.65
CA ASN A 418 -19.44 -0.55 -7.33
C ASN A 418 -19.83 -1.83 -8.11
N ALA A 419 -19.40 -2.98 -7.59
CA ALA A 419 -19.49 -4.25 -8.24
C ALA A 419 -20.92 -4.76 -8.15
N SER A 420 -21.39 -5.46 -9.17
CA SER A 420 -22.71 -6.08 -9.15
C SER A 420 -22.78 -7.12 -8.03
N ALA A 421 -23.98 -7.44 -7.52
CA ALA A 421 -24.15 -8.47 -6.48
C ALA A 421 -23.43 -9.81 -6.78
N PRO A 422 -23.43 -10.35 -8.02
CA PRO A 422 -22.67 -11.56 -8.33
C PRO A 422 -21.14 -11.36 -8.30
N ASP A 423 -20.65 -10.19 -8.69
CA ASP A 423 -19.21 -9.87 -8.59
C ASP A 423 -18.78 -9.76 -7.12
N GLN A 424 -19.61 -9.13 -6.29
CA GLN A 424 -19.39 -9.05 -4.84
C GLN A 424 -19.36 -10.45 -4.22
N LEU A 425 -20.24 -11.34 -4.65
CA LEU A 425 -20.28 -12.73 -4.18
C LEU A 425 -19.02 -13.49 -4.61
N SER A 426 -18.55 -13.28 -5.83
CA SER A 426 -17.31 -13.87 -6.35
C SER A 426 -16.08 -13.41 -5.56
N LEU A 427 -16.02 -12.13 -5.17
CA LEU A 427 -14.97 -11.61 -4.28
C LEU A 427 -15.03 -12.25 -2.90
N ALA A 428 -16.23 -12.37 -2.31
CA ALA A 428 -16.42 -13.02 -1.01
C ALA A 428 -16.01 -14.51 -1.03
N LEU A 429 -16.30 -15.21 -2.13
CA LEU A 429 -15.87 -16.59 -2.39
C LEU A 429 -14.34 -16.69 -2.49
N ALA A 430 -13.70 -15.79 -3.25
CA ALA A 430 -12.25 -15.74 -3.41
C ALA A 430 -11.52 -15.51 -2.08
N TRP A 431 -12.10 -14.69 -1.21
CA TRP A 431 -11.62 -14.42 0.15
C TRP A 431 -11.99 -15.47 1.19
N ASN A 432 -12.87 -16.42 0.84
CA ASN A 432 -13.44 -17.41 1.75
C ASN A 432 -14.10 -16.77 3.00
N ARG A 433 -14.93 -15.75 2.78
CA ARG A 433 -15.61 -15.00 3.86
C ARG A 433 -17.13 -15.06 3.74
N VAL A 434 -17.68 -16.17 4.21
CA VAL A 434 -19.13 -16.47 4.19
C VAL A 434 -19.93 -15.51 5.07
N ASP A 435 -19.34 -15.04 6.16
CA ASP A 435 -19.91 -14.06 7.09
C ASP A 435 -20.22 -12.73 6.41
N ILE A 436 -19.36 -12.30 5.49
CA ILE A 436 -19.55 -11.08 4.71
C ILE A 436 -20.65 -11.29 3.67
N ALA A 437 -20.64 -12.42 2.98
CA ALA A 437 -21.68 -12.73 2.00
C ALA A 437 -23.07 -12.74 2.65
N ARG A 438 -23.21 -13.38 3.82
CA ARG A 438 -24.46 -13.43 4.57
C ARG A 438 -24.96 -12.05 5.03
N SER A 439 -24.06 -11.16 5.44
CA SER A 439 -24.43 -9.88 6.07
C SER A 439 -24.55 -8.71 5.10
N GLN A 440 -23.73 -8.67 4.03
CA GLN A 440 -23.64 -7.53 3.11
C GLN A 440 -24.21 -7.81 1.72
N ILE A 441 -24.25 -9.08 1.28
CA ILE A 441 -24.61 -9.44 -0.10
C ILE A 441 -26.02 -10.05 -0.16
N PHE A 442 -26.32 -11.02 0.70
CA PHE A 442 -27.64 -11.63 0.82
C PHE A 442 -28.58 -10.78 1.70
N ILE A 443 -28.85 -9.56 1.25
CA ILE A 443 -29.82 -8.67 1.89
C ILE A 443 -31.23 -8.87 1.32
N TYR A 444 -32.25 -8.63 2.15
CA TYR A 444 -33.64 -8.75 1.75
C TYR A 444 -33.98 -7.77 0.62
N GLY A 445 -34.59 -8.28 -0.46
CA GLY A 445 -34.95 -7.48 -1.64
C GLY A 445 -33.89 -7.41 -2.75
N GLN A 446 -32.72 -8.04 -2.57
CA GLN A 446 -31.72 -8.15 -3.64
C GLN A 446 -32.21 -9.07 -4.76
N GLN A 447 -32.26 -8.56 -6.00
CA GLN A 447 -32.55 -9.38 -7.18
C GLN A 447 -31.27 -10.00 -7.73
N TRP A 448 -31.35 -11.29 -8.03
CA TRP A 448 -30.25 -12.07 -8.59
C TRP A 448 -30.52 -12.39 -10.06
N PRO A 449 -29.56 -12.14 -10.96
CA PRO A 449 -29.66 -12.61 -12.33
C PRO A 449 -29.84 -14.13 -12.41
N VAL A 450 -30.61 -14.60 -13.38
CA VAL A 450 -30.82 -16.04 -13.58
C VAL A 450 -29.48 -16.73 -13.87
N GLY A 451 -29.18 -17.82 -13.17
CA GLY A 451 -27.93 -18.56 -13.36
C GLY A 451 -26.76 -18.09 -12.50
N SER A 452 -26.83 -16.91 -11.86
CA SER A 452 -25.69 -16.37 -11.11
C SER A 452 -25.39 -17.14 -9.83
N LEU A 453 -26.43 -17.61 -9.14
CA LEU A 453 -26.28 -18.40 -7.92
C LEU A 453 -25.80 -19.82 -8.24
N GLU A 454 -26.23 -20.39 -9.37
CA GLU A 454 -25.72 -21.65 -9.88
C GLU A 454 -24.24 -21.55 -10.26
N GLN A 455 -23.81 -20.45 -10.90
CA GLN A 455 -22.39 -20.25 -11.18
C GLN A 455 -21.56 -20.14 -9.90
N ALA A 456 -22.04 -19.34 -8.92
CA ALA A 456 -21.39 -19.23 -7.62
C ALA A 456 -21.32 -20.57 -6.87
N MET A 457 -22.32 -21.46 -7.07
CA MET A 457 -22.31 -22.81 -6.52
C MET A 457 -21.21 -23.68 -7.16
N LEU A 458 -21.03 -23.62 -8.49
CA LEU A 458 -19.91 -24.31 -9.16
C LEU A 458 -18.57 -23.82 -8.60
N ASP A 459 -18.39 -22.51 -8.50
CA ASP A 459 -17.14 -21.93 -8.01
C ASP A 459 -16.88 -22.33 -6.54
N ALA A 460 -17.92 -22.36 -5.70
CA ALA A 460 -17.82 -22.81 -4.32
C ALA A 460 -17.41 -24.29 -4.21
N LEU A 461 -17.90 -25.16 -5.10
CA LEU A 461 -17.54 -26.57 -5.15
C LEU A 461 -16.10 -26.77 -5.62
N VAL A 462 -15.69 -26.08 -6.69
CA VAL A 462 -14.32 -26.17 -7.24
C VAL A 462 -13.28 -25.64 -6.25
N LEU A 463 -13.62 -24.61 -5.47
CA LEU A 463 -12.73 -24.02 -4.48
C LEU A 463 -12.81 -24.67 -3.08
N ASP A 464 -13.57 -25.78 -2.94
CA ASP A 464 -13.80 -26.50 -1.68
C ASP A 464 -14.29 -25.59 -0.53
N ARG A 465 -15.36 -24.82 -0.81
CA ARG A 465 -15.95 -23.84 0.12
C ARG A 465 -17.29 -24.30 0.67
N VAL A 466 -17.24 -25.27 1.58
CA VAL A 466 -18.44 -25.92 2.17
C VAL A 466 -19.43 -24.93 2.78
N ASP A 467 -18.97 -23.89 3.48
CA ASP A 467 -19.88 -22.94 4.13
C ASP A 467 -20.64 -22.06 3.12
N PHE A 468 -20.03 -21.77 1.96
CA PHE A 468 -20.72 -21.08 0.87
C PHE A 468 -21.75 -21.98 0.19
N VAL A 469 -21.47 -23.28 0.04
CA VAL A 469 -22.45 -24.24 -0.48
C VAL A 469 -23.71 -24.26 0.40
N LYS A 470 -23.53 -24.30 1.73
CA LYS A 470 -24.66 -24.20 2.68
C LYS A 470 -25.42 -22.88 2.52
N LEU A 471 -24.71 -21.76 2.48
CA LEU A 471 -25.31 -20.44 2.32
C LEU A 471 -26.11 -20.33 1.01
N LEU A 472 -25.61 -20.87 -0.09
CA LEU A 472 -26.29 -20.83 -1.39
C LEU A 472 -27.54 -21.71 -1.42
N ILE A 473 -27.50 -22.88 -0.77
CA ILE A 473 -28.69 -23.74 -0.62
C ILE A 473 -29.76 -23.05 0.24
N GLU A 474 -29.36 -22.41 1.35
CA GLU A 474 -30.26 -21.62 2.21
C GLU A 474 -30.94 -20.46 1.45
N ASN A 475 -30.28 -19.89 0.44
CA ASN A 475 -30.76 -18.75 -0.34
C ASN A 475 -31.38 -19.14 -1.70
N GLY A 476 -31.78 -20.40 -1.88
CA GLY A 476 -32.66 -20.82 -2.97
C GLY A 476 -32.02 -21.63 -4.10
N VAL A 477 -30.76 -22.05 -3.97
CA VAL A 477 -30.17 -23.00 -4.94
C VAL A 477 -30.69 -24.41 -4.69
N SER A 478 -31.47 -24.95 -5.62
CA SER A 478 -31.94 -26.34 -5.58
C SER A 478 -30.93 -27.27 -6.26
N MET A 479 -30.41 -28.24 -5.51
CA MET A 479 -29.46 -29.23 -6.03
C MET A 479 -30.02 -30.04 -7.21
N HIS A 480 -31.32 -30.35 -7.20
CA HIS A 480 -31.98 -31.08 -8.27
C HIS A 480 -31.96 -30.31 -9.61
N ARG A 481 -32.11 -28.98 -9.56
CA ARG A 481 -32.06 -28.13 -10.76
C ARG A 481 -30.62 -27.78 -11.15
N PHE A 482 -29.74 -27.70 -10.16
CA PHE A 482 -28.35 -27.35 -10.34
C PHE A 482 -27.53 -28.44 -11.05
N LEU A 483 -27.70 -29.71 -10.64
CA LEU A 483 -26.94 -30.85 -11.14
C LEU A 483 -27.46 -31.32 -12.51
N THR A 484 -26.84 -30.83 -13.58
CA THR A 484 -27.03 -31.33 -14.94
C THR A 484 -25.87 -32.24 -15.34
N ILE A 485 -26.08 -33.12 -16.34
CA ILE A 485 -25.02 -34.02 -16.85
C ILE A 485 -23.76 -33.22 -17.23
N SER A 486 -23.93 -32.12 -17.97
CA SER A 486 -22.82 -31.25 -18.39
C SER A 486 -22.04 -30.64 -17.22
N ARG A 487 -22.71 -30.20 -16.15
CA ARG A 487 -22.04 -29.66 -14.95
C ARG A 487 -21.35 -30.76 -14.14
N LEU A 488 -21.94 -31.95 -14.11
CA LEU A 488 -21.34 -33.11 -13.45
C LEU A 488 -20.05 -33.50 -14.15
N GLU A 489 -20.06 -33.60 -15.49
CA GLU A 489 -18.86 -33.82 -16.29
C GLU A 489 -17.80 -32.76 -16.04
N GLU A 490 -18.16 -31.47 -15.99
CA GLU A 490 -17.22 -30.40 -15.65
C GLU A 490 -16.59 -30.62 -14.26
N LEU A 491 -17.40 -30.87 -13.23
CA LEU A 491 -16.91 -31.09 -11.86
C LEU A 491 -15.96 -32.29 -11.78
N TYR A 492 -16.31 -33.43 -12.40
CA TYR A 492 -15.44 -34.61 -12.41
C TYR A 492 -14.13 -34.37 -13.17
N ASN A 493 -14.15 -33.55 -14.23
CA ASN A 493 -12.96 -33.23 -15.01
C ASN A 493 -12.09 -32.13 -14.38
N THR A 494 -12.62 -31.36 -13.41
CA THR A 494 -11.82 -30.36 -12.67
C THR A 494 -10.94 -30.97 -11.57
N VAL A 495 -11.22 -32.18 -11.13
CA VAL A 495 -10.40 -32.89 -10.14
C VAL A 495 -9.17 -33.47 -10.85
N GLY A 496 -7.99 -32.90 -10.60
CA GLY A 496 -6.73 -33.51 -11.02
C GLY A 496 -6.55 -34.90 -10.40
N PRO A 497 -5.78 -35.82 -11.02
CA PRO A 497 -5.58 -37.16 -10.49
C PRO A 497 -4.98 -37.10 -9.09
N SER A 498 -5.53 -37.94 -8.21
CA SER A 498 -5.22 -38.07 -6.78
C SER A 498 -3.76 -38.35 -6.48
#